data_AF-A0A1A7ZFM3-F1
#
_entry.id   AF-A0A1A7ZFM3-F1
#
_cell.length_a   1.000
_cell.length_b   1.000
_cell.length_c   1.000
_cell.angle_alpha   90.00
_cell.angle_beta   90.00
_cell.angle_gamma   90.00
#
_symmetry.space_group_name_H-M   'P 1'
#
loop_
_entity.id
_entity.type
_entity.pdbx_description
1 polymer ?
#
loop_
_entity_poly.entity_id
_entity_poly.type
_entity_poly.pdbx_seq_one_letter_code
_entity_poly.pdbx_strand_id
1 'polypeptide(L)'
;MNLKLMLLVSGAFCICAEDVLEHVKTVQQICKIHLSEWKPDTSVIKTKNPPDIVIFPRNEVVVRKENTLICFINNFFPPKINITWTKNDEIISTEDPFTQTVSNSDGLFHVFSYLNFVPKDGDNYSCTVEHAALEQPKTRFWDLEGEEHKKISGSGPAVFCGIAVTLGLFGIAAGTFFFVKGQKHHSNLY
;
A
#
# COMPACT_ATOMS: atom_id res chain seq x y z
N MET A 1 26.04 40.63 1.21
CA MET A 1 24.89 40.39 2.10
C MET A 1 25.33 39.40 3.17
N ASN A 2 26.04 39.85 4.20
CA ASN A 2 25.47 40.31 5.48
C ASN A 2 24.56 39.27 6.13
N LEU A 3 25.17 38.33 6.87
CA LEU A 3 24.57 37.88 8.12
C LEU A 3 25.64 38.00 9.21
N LYS A 4 25.65 39.17 9.83
CA LYS A 4 26.31 39.42 11.09
C LYS A 4 25.57 38.57 12.12
N LEU A 5 26.01 37.33 12.32
CA LEU A 5 25.55 36.52 13.44
C LEU A 5 26.22 37.08 14.69
N MET A 6 25.65 38.19 15.14
CA MET A 6 25.95 38.87 16.39
C MET A 6 25.41 37.99 17.51
N LEU A 7 26.14 36.92 17.85
CA LEU A 7 25.90 36.13 19.04
C LEU A 7 26.89 36.59 20.11
N LEU A 8 26.54 37.71 20.77
CA LEU A 8 26.92 37.91 22.16
C LEU A 8 26.09 36.90 22.96
N VAL A 9 26.65 35.72 23.22
CA VAL A 9 26.07 34.80 24.21
C VAL A 9 27.17 34.50 25.20
N SER A 10 26.88 34.83 26.47
CA SER A 10 27.59 34.43 27.69
C SER A 10 28.54 33.25 27.48
N GLY A 11 29.78 33.38 27.96
CA GLY A 11 30.92 32.46 27.75
C GLY A 11 30.72 30.97 28.05
N ALA A 12 29.51 30.51 28.35
CA ALA A 12 29.10 29.12 28.37
C ALA A 12 28.53 28.58 27.03
N PHE A 13 28.00 29.43 26.14
CA PHE A 13 27.27 28.96 24.93
C PHE A 13 28.19 28.58 23.74
N CYS A 14 29.31 29.26 23.54
CA CYS A 14 30.30 28.87 22.51
C CYS A 14 31.00 27.56 22.85
N ILE A 15 31.23 27.28 24.14
CA ILE A 15 31.89 26.05 24.61
C ILE A 15 31.04 24.82 24.21
N CYS A 16 29.73 24.85 24.47
CA CYS A 16 28.84 23.77 24.05
C CYS A 16 28.80 23.55 22.53
N ALA A 17 28.95 24.59 21.72
CA ALA A 17 28.93 24.47 20.25
C ALA A 17 30.24 23.86 19.69
N GLU A 18 31.39 24.24 20.25
CA GLU A 18 32.69 23.63 19.93
C GLU A 18 32.74 22.17 20.41
N ASP A 19 32.23 21.88 21.61
CA ASP A 19 32.12 20.53 22.16
C ASP A 19 31.21 19.62 21.31
N VAL A 20 30.07 20.14 20.85
CA VAL A 20 29.15 19.42 19.95
C VAL A 20 29.81 19.17 18.60
N LEU A 21 30.50 20.16 18.02
CA LEU A 21 31.17 20.02 16.73
C LEU A 21 32.30 18.98 16.82
N GLU A 22 33.06 18.97 17.91
CA GLU A 22 34.12 18.00 18.12
C GLU A 22 33.55 16.58 18.28
N HIS A 23 32.45 16.43 19.02
CA HIS A 23 31.71 15.16 19.10
C HIS A 23 31.25 14.65 17.72
N VAL A 24 30.67 15.53 16.89
CA VAL A 24 30.22 15.17 15.54
C VAL A 24 31.38 14.68 14.68
N LYS A 25 32.54 15.34 14.75
CA LYS A 25 33.75 14.90 14.04
C LYS A 25 34.24 13.54 14.55
N THR A 26 34.28 13.33 15.86
CA THR A 26 34.69 12.05 16.46
C THR A 26 33.76 10.92 16.02
N VAL A 27 32.44 11.10 16.10
CA VAL A 27 31.44 10.12 15.66
C VAL A 27 31.59 9.84 14.15
N GLN A 28 31.82 10.87 13.34
CA GLN A 28 32.07 10.70 11.91
C GLN A 28 33.32 9.84 11.63
N GLN A 29 34.40 10.04 12.39
CA GLN A 29 35.62 9.25 12.25
C GLN A 29 35.42 7.79 12.70
N ILE A 30 34.76 7.56 13.84
CA ILE A 30 34.42 6.22 14.32
C ILE A 30 33.57 5.48 13.29
N CYS A 31 32.57 6.16 12.72
CA CYS A 31 31.74 5.60 11.67
C CYS A 31 32.57 5.20 10.44
N LYS A 32 33.48 6.06 9.97
CA LYS A 32 34.39 5.74 8.85
C LYS A 32 35.27 4.52 9.15
N ILE A 33 35.81 4.42 10.37
CA ILE A 33 36.65 3.29 10.79
C ILE A 33 35.83 1.99 10.75
N HIS A 34 34.69 1.95 11.45
CA HIS A 34 33.83 0.77 11.46
C HIS A 34 33.31 0.39 10.07
N LEU A 35 32.98 1.38 9.22
CA LEU A 35 32.54 1.12 7.85
C LEU A 35 33.66 0.53 6.99
N SER A 36 34.92 0.94 7.22
CA SER A 36 36.09 0.43 6.51
C SER A 36 36.48 -0.99 6.92
N GLU A 37 36.22 -1.36 8.18
CA GLU A 37 36.45 -2.70 8.71
C GLU A 37 35.29 -3.66 8.44
N TRP A 38 34.10 -3.12 8.17
CA TRP A 38 32.92 -3.91 7.88
C TRP A 38 33.11 -4.74 6.60
N LYS A 39 33.03 -6.07 6.76
CA LYS A 39 32.95 -7.00 5.64
C LYS A 39 31.52 -7.52 5.54
N PRO A 40 30.90 -7.48 4.36
CA PRO A 40 29.57 -8.04 4.20
C PRO A 40 29.63 -9.55 4.43
N ASP A 41 28.73 -10.07 5.27
CA ASP A 41 28.60 -11.50 5.49
C ASP A 41 28.15 -12.18 4.19
N THR A 42 29.06 -12.91 3.57
CA THR A 42 28.84 -13.57 2.27
C THR A 42 27.81 -14.69 2.35
N SER A 43 27.48 -15.20 3.54
CA SER A 43 26.41 -16.17 3.73
C SER A 43 25.02 -15.54 3.56
N VAL A 44 24.85 -14.29 4.03
CA VAL A 44 23.60 -13.50 3.90
C VAL A 44 23.41 -13.01 2.47
N ILE A 45 24.48 -12.73 1.73
CA ILE A 45 24.43 -12.24 0.34
C ILE A 45 23.90 -13.29 -0.65
N LYS A 46 24.00 -14.59 -0.32
CA LYS A 46 23.58 -15.67 -1.23
C LYS A 46 22.07 -15.88 -1.30
N THR A 47 21.34 -15.45 -0.27
CA THR A 47 19.88 -15.58 -0.23
C THR A 47 19.28 -14.36 -0.89
N LYS A 48 18.63 -14.55 -2.04
CA LYS A 48 17.86 -13.53 -2.73
C LYS A 48 16.38 -13.88 -2.57
N ASN A 49 15.55 -12.92 -2.19
CA ASN A 49 14.11 -13.12 -2.13
C ASN A 49 13.41 -12.10 -3.05
N PRO A 50 12.62 -12.56 -4.05
CA PRO A 50 11.94 -11.67 -4.96
C PRO A 50 10.76 -10.95 -4.29
N PRO A 51 10.45 -9.71 -4.71
CA PRO A 51 9.37 -8.92 -4.13
C PRO A 51 7.96 -9.38 -4.53
N ASP A 52 7.07 -9.31 -3.54
CA ASP A 52 5.62 -9.26 -3.73
C ASP A 52 5.20 -7.81 -3.96
N ILE A 53 4.35 -7.55 -4.96
CA ILE A 53 3.97 -6.20 -5.38
C ILE A 53 2.45 -6.11 -5.46
N VAL A 54 1.90 -5.11 -4.77
CA VAL A 54 0.47 -4.79 -4.75
C VAL A 54 0.30 -3.29 -4.98
N ILE A 55 -0.64 -2.93 -5.86
CA ILE A 55 -1.04 -1.53 -6.09
C ILE A 55 -2.47 -1.34 -5.61
N PHE A 56 -2.71 -0.26 -4.86
CA PHE A 56 -4.05 0.11 -4.41
C PHE A 56 -4.16 1.62 -4.18
N PRO A 57 -5.37 2.20 -4.29
CA PRO A 57 -5.60 3.60 -3.96
C PRO A 57 -5.68 3.81 -2.45
N ARG A 58 -5.26 4.98 -1.97
CA ARG A 58 -5.35 5.38 -0.56
C ARG A 58 -6.80 5.52 -0.10
N ASN A 59 -7.63 6.14 -0.94
CA ASN A 59 -9.05 6.37 -0.67
C ASN A 59 -9.90 5.76 -1.78
N GLU A 60 -11.21 5.67 -1.56
CA GLU A 60 -12.15 5.33 -2.64
C GLU A 60 -11.95 6.23 -3.86
N VAL A 61 -11.89 5.61 -5.03
CA VAL A 61 -11.71 6.30 -6.30
C VAL A 61 -12.98 7.09 -6.63
N VAL A 62 -12.81 8.39 -6.83
CA VAL A 62 -13.82 9.29 -7.37
C VAL A 62 -13.20 10.03 -8.54
N VAL A 63 -13.81 9.89 -9.72
CA VAL A 63 -13.34 10.52 -10.96
C VAL A 63 -13.21 12.04 -10.77
N ARG A 64 -12.09 12.62 -11.24
CA ARG A 64 -11.72 14.05 -11.11
C ARG A 64 -11.47 14.55 -9.68
N LYS A 65 -11.34 13.67 -8.69
CA LYS A 65 -10.95 14.03 -7.32
C LYS A 65 -9.56 13.49 -7.01
N GLU A 66 -8.69 14.34 -6.46
CA GLU A 66 -7.33 13.94 -6.07
C GLU A 66 -7.32 12.70 -5.17
N ASN A 67 -6.37 11.81 -5.46
CA ASN A 67 -6.11 10.61 -4.68
C ASN A 67 -4.62 10.23 -4.77
N THR A 68 -4.22 9.18 -4.06
CA THR A 68 -2.85 8.67 -4.07
C THR A 68 -2.88 7.18 -4.35
N LEU A 69 -2.15 6.72 -5.37
CA LEU A 69 -1.83 5.31 -5.56
C LEU A 69 -0.65 4.92 -4.66
N ILE A 70 -0.74 3.73 -4.08
CA ILE A 70 0.29 3.15 -3.22
C ILE A 70 0.75 1.85 -3.88
N CYS A 71 2.04 1.78 -4.20
CA CYS A 71 2.71 0.53 -4.57
C CYS A 71 3.40 -0.01 -3.32
N PHE A 72 2.81 -1.06 -2.73
CA PHE A 72 3.38 -1.78 -1.61
C PHE A 72 4.21 -2.94 -2.13
N ILE A 73 5.49 -2.94 -1.77
CA ILE A 73 6.43 -3.98 -2.14
C ILE A 73 6.94 -4.64 -0.87
N ASN A 74 6.80 -5.96 -0.75
CA ASN A 74 7.09 -6.70 0.47
C ASN A 74 7.96 -7.93 0.21
N ASN A 75 8.49 -8.51 1.29
CA ASN A 75 9.19 -9.79 1.34
C ASN A 75 10.45 -9.83 0.46
N PHE A 76 11.16 -8.73 0.25
CA PHE A 76 12.32 -8.72 -0.65
C PHE A 76 13.65 -8.63 0.09
N PHE A 77 14.68 -9.19 -0.53
CA PHE A 77 16.07 -9.07 -0.07
C PHE A 77 17.04 -9.24 -1.25
N PRO A 78 18.07 -8.38 -1.42
CA PRO A 78 18.57 -7.32 -0.53
C PRO A 78 17.71 -6.04 -0.53
N PRO A 79 17.96 -5.07 0.39
CA PRO A 79 17.15 -3.85 0.52
C PRO A 79 17.24 -2.86 -0.64
N LYS A 80 18.24 -3.00 -1.53
CA LYS A 80 18.38 -2.14 -2.71
C LYS A 80 17.31 -2.50 -3.75
N ILE A 81 16.52 -1.51 -4.16
CA ILE A 81 15.41 -1.66 -5.09
C ILE A 81 15.22 -0.37 -5.90
N ASN A 82 14.81 -0.47 -7.16
CA ASN A 82 14.38 0.68 -7.96
C ASN A 82 12.90 0.54 -8.29
N ILE A 83 12.17 1.66 -8.24
CA ILE A 83 10.72 1.69 -8.46
C ILE A 83 10.42 2.83 -9.43
N THR A 84 9.67 2.52 -10.49
CA THR A 84 9.31 3.48 -11.53
C THR A 84 7.80 3.48 -11.72
N TRP A 85 7.20 4.67 -11.70
CA TRP A 85 5.80 4.87 -12.05
C TRP A 85 5.64 5.25 -13.51
N THR A 86 4.65 4.65 -14.18
CA THR A 86 4.23 5.10 -15.51
C THR A 86 2.73 5.40 -15.54
N LYS A 87 2.34 6.33 -16.40
CA LYS A 87 0.96 6.60 -16.78
C LYS A 87 0.86 6.43 -18.29
N ASN A 88 0.00 5.52 -18.75
CA ASN A 88 -0.18 5.24 -20.18
C ASN A 88 1.17 4.99 -20.88
N ASP A 89 2.02 4.18 -20.27
CA ASP A 89 3.38 3.83 -20.71
C ASP A 89 4.41 4.98 -20.69
N GLU A 90 4.04 6.19 -20.29
CA GLU A 90 4.96 7.31 -20.11
C GLU A 90 5.47 7.39 -18.67
N ILE A 91 6.78 7.57 -18.50
CA ILE A 91 7.41 7.70 -17.18
C ILE A 91 6.95 9.00 -16.52
N ILE A 92 6.48 8.88 -15.28
CA ILE A 92 6.07 10.02 -14.48
C ILE A 92 7.32 10.58 -13.78
N SER A 93 7.72 11.80 -14.16
CA SER A 93 8.95 12.46 -13.70
C SER A 93 8.83 13.16 -12.33
N THR A 94 7.85 12.78 -11.49
CA THR A 94 7.61 13.48 -10.22
C THR A 94 8.80 13.33 -9.28
N GLU A 95 9.05 14.41 -8.53
CA GLU A 95 10.03 14.49 -7.44
C GLU A 95 9.96 13.21 -6.61
N ASP A 96 11.07 12.46 -6.69
CA ASP A 96 11.41 11.21 -6.02
C ASP A 96 10.25 10.59 -5.21
N PRO A 97 9.61 9.50 -5.67
CA PRO A 97 8.56 8.87 -4.91
C PRO A 97 9.09 8.57 -3.51
N PHE A 98 8.45 9.12 -2.47
CA PHE A 98 8.91 8.91 -1.10
C PHE A 98 8.99 7.41 -0.84
N THR A 99 10.21 6.92 -0.75
CA THR A 99 10.54 5.50 -0.70
C THR A 99 11.13 5.22 0.66
N GLN A 100 10.34 4.60 1.53
CA GLN A 100 10.80 4.21 2.87
C GLN A 100 10.97 2.70 2.92
N THR A 101 12.23 2.24 2.82
CA THR A 101 12.55 0.83 3.03
C THR A 101 12.64 0.53 4.51
N VAL A 102 11.88 -0.46 4.96
CA VAL A 102 11.77 -0.88 6.37
C VAL A 102 12.09 -2.36 6.47
N SER A 103 12.86 -2.73 7.50
CA SER A 103 13.13 -4.14 7.82
C SER A 103 11.96 -4.77 8.56
N ASN A 104 11.53 -5.94 8.10
CA ASN A 104 10.59 -6.82 8.77
C ASN A 104 11.27 -7.62 9.90
N SER A 105 10.46 -8.22 10.78
CA SER A 105 10.94 -9.10 11.86
C SER A 105 11.57 -10.39 11.37
N ASP A 106 11.25 -10.83 10.16
CA ASP A 106 11.77 -12.02 9.50
C ASP A 106 13.13 -11.79 8.78
N GLY A 107 13.64 -10.55 8.82
CA GLY A 107 14.90 -10.16 8.16
C GLY A 107 14.74 -9.78 6.69
N LEU A 108 13.51 -9.77 6.15
CA LEU A 108 13.20 -9.25 4.82
C LEU A 108 12.90 -7.75 4.89
N PHE A 109 12.68 -7.14 3.73
CA PHE A 109 12.34 -5.72 3.63
C PHE A 109 10.98 -5.50 2.97
N HIS A 110 10.37 -4.39 3.33
CA HIS A 110 9.23 -3.83 2.61
C HIS A 110 9.45 -2.35 2.31
N VAL A 111 8.73 -1.84 1.31
CA VAL A 111 8.78 -0.45 0.90
C VAL A 111 7.43 0.00 0.36
N PHE A 112 7.10 1.25 0.63
CA PHE A 112 5.94 1.93 0.05
C PHE A 112 6.43 2.98 -0.93
N SER A 113 5.81 3.02 -2.10
CA SER A 113 5.98 4.10 -3.08
C SER A 113 4.63 4.75 -3.34
N TYR A 114 4.61 6.08 -3.40
CA TYR A 114 3.38 6.87 -3.47
C TYR A 114 3.33 7.68 -4.76
N LEU A 115 2.19 7.67 -5.44
CA LEU A 115 1.92 8.47 -6.63
C LEU A 115 0.63 9.25 -6.43
N ASN A 116 0.73 10.58 -6.35
CA ASN A 116 -0.44 11.45 -6.37
C ASN A 116 -0.99 11.54 -7.79
N PHE A 117 -2.31 11.37 -7.93
CA PHE A 117 -2.97 11.37 -9.23
C PHE A 117 -4.40 11.89 -9.14
N VAL A 118 -4.94 12.26 -10.29
CA VAL A 118 -6.36 12.59 -10.45
C VAL A 118 -6.98 11.53 -11.36
N PRO A 119 -7.87 10.66 -10.85
CA PRO A 119 -8.51 9.60 -11.63
C PRO A 119 -9.27 10.17 -12.83
N LYS A 120 -9.05 9.59 -14.01
CA LYS A 120 -9.74 9.91 -15.25
C LYS A 120 -9.94 8.62 -16.06
N ASP A 121 -11.15 8.44 -16.59
CA ASP A 121 -11.51 7.26 -17.37
C ASP A 121 -10.52 7.00 -18.51
N GLY A 122 -10.09 5.75 -18.63
CA GLY A 122 -9.10 5.30 -19.61
C GLY A 122 -7.64 5.52 -19.22
N ASP A 123 -7.34 6.16 -18.09
CA ASP A 123 -5.96 6.20 -17.58
C ASP A 123 -5.56 4.83 -17.02
N ASN A 124 -4.37 4.36 -17.40
CA ASN A 124 -3.72 3.18 -16.86
C ASN A 124 -2.42 3.59 -16.15
N TYR A 125 -2.27 3.19 -14.90
CA TYR A 125 -1.08 3.46 -14.10
C TYR A 125 -0.31 2.16 -13.86
N SER A 126 1.02 2.23 -13.81
CA SER A 126 1.83 1.06 -13.50
C SER A 126 2.97 1.38 -12.53
N CYS A 127 3.30 0.39 -11.70
CA CYS A 127 4.48 0.38 -10.83
C CYS A 127 5.41 -0.72 -11.33
N THR A 128 6.58 -0.33 -11.85
CA THR A 128 7.63 -1.24 -12.30
C THR A 128 8.73 -1.31 -11.27
N VAL A 129 9.11 -2.53 -10.89
CA VAL A 129 10.07 -2.80 -9.82
C VAL A 129 11.26 -3.54 -10.39
N GLU A 130 12.46 -3.00 -10.17
CA GLU A 130 13.73 -3.66 -10.46
C GLU A 130 14.40 -4.07 -9.16
N HIS A 131 14.80 -5.33 -9.09
CA HIS A 131 15.38 -5.90 -7.88
C HIS A 131 16.37 -7.01 -8.22
N ALA A 132 17.43 -7.16 -7.42
CA ALA A 132 18.51 -8.10 -7.70
C ALA A 132 18.10 -9.59 -7.66
N ALA A 133 16.93 -9.90 -7.08
CA ALA A 133 16.32 -11.23 -7.06
C ALA A 133 15.38 -11.50 -8.25
N LEU A 134 15.13 -10.51 -9.09
CA LEU A 134 14.34 -10.65 -10.31
C LEU A 134 15.27 -10.72 -11.53
N GLU A 135 14.99 -11.63 -12.47
CA GLU A 135 15.70 -11.70 -13.75
C GLU A 135 15.32 -10.55 -14.69
N GLN A 136 14.07 -10.10 -14.60
CA GLN A 136 13.50 -9.00 -15.38
C GLN A 136 12.66 -8.09 -14.46
N PRO A 137 12.52 -6.80 -14.78
CA PRO A 137 11.64 -5.90 -14.04
C PRO A 137 10.21 -6.45 -13.97
N LYS A 138 9.59 -6.33 -12.80
CA LYS A 138 8.22 -6.80 -12.57
C LYS A 138 7.28 -5.61 -12.51
N THR A 139 6.33 -5.56 -13.44
CA THR A 139 5.33 -4.48 -13.53
C THR A 139 3.98 -4.93 -12.99
N ARG A 140 3.35 -4.06 -12.21
CA ARG A 140 1.95 -4.17 -11.81
C ARG A 140 1.18 -3.00 -12.39
N PHE A 141 0.00 -3.29 -12.91
CA PHE A 141 -0.90 -2.33 -13.51
C PHE A 141 -2.06 -2.04 -12.55
N TRP A 142 -2.62 -0.85 -12.68
CA TRP A 142 -3.81 -0.42 -11.99
C TRP A 142 -4.65 0.44 -12.95
N ASP A 143 -5.88 0.03 -13.13
CA ASP A 143 -6.88 0.65 -13.99
C ASP A 143 -8.17 0.93 -13.19
N LEU A 144 -8.91 1.94 -13.62
CA LEU A 144 -10.12 2.38 -12.93
C LEU A 144 -11.29 1.40 -13.09
N GLU A 145 -11.35 0.71 -14.23
CA GLU A 145 -12.46 -0.19 -14.57
C GLU A 145 -12.53 -1.37 -13.60
N GLY A 146 -11.37 -1.93 -13.21
CA GLY A 146 -11.29 -2.97 -12.17
C GLY A 146 -11.88 -2.56 -10.81
N GLU A 147 -11.75 -1.30 -10.41
CA GLU A 147 -12.31 -0.79 -9.13
C GLU A 147 -13.84 -0.63 -9.20
N GLU A 148 -14.38 -0.22 -10.35
CA GLU A 148 -15.83 -0.14 -10.57
C GLU A 148 -16.48 -1.52 -10.56
N HIS A 149 -15.87 -2.50 -11.24
CA HIS A 149 -16.35 -3.89 -11.24
C HIS A 149 -16.33 -4.52 -9.84
N LYS A 150 -15.36 -4.18 -9.00
CA LYS A 150 -15.31 -4.60 -7.60
C LYS A 150 -16.48 -4.05 -6.77
N LYS A 151 -16.90 -2.80 -7.03
CA LYS A 151 -18.10 -2.21 -6.39
C LYS A 151 -19.38 -2.93 -6.83
N ILE A 152 -19.49 -3.28 -8.11
CA ILE A 152 -20.68 -3.94 -8.66
C ILE A 152 -20.80 -5.40 -8.16
N SER A 153 -19.66 -6.11 -8.05
CA SER A 153 -19.61 -7.49 -7.55
C SER A 153 -19.90 -7.60 -6.04
N GLY A 154 -19.77 -6.50 -5.29
CA GLY A 154 -20.08 -6.42 -3.85
C GLY A 154 -21.57 -6.56 -3.48
N SER A 155 -22.50 -6.70 -4.45
CA SER A 155 -23.94 -6.83 -4.17
C SER A 155 -24.40 -8.24 -3.76
N GLY A 156 -23.47 -9.13 -3.39
CA GLY A 156 -23.78 -10.49 -2.95
C GLY A 156 -24.76 -10.56 -1.76
N PRO A 157 -24.56 -9.89 -0.62
CA PRO A 157 -25.42 -10.14 0.55
C PRO A 157 -26.87 -9.65 0.39
N ALA A 158 -27.06 -8.47 -0.23
CA ALA A 158 -28.37 -7.83 -0.29
C ALA A 158 -29.34 -8.51 -1.28
N VAL A 159 -28.83 -8.95 -2.44
CA VAL A 159 -29.64 -9.63 -3.46
C VAL A 159 -30.13 -10.99 -2.96
N PHE A 160 -29.26 -11.73 -2.25
CA PHE A 160 -29.61 -13.02 -1.68
C PHE A 160 -30.65 -12.89 -0.55
N CYS A 161 -30.55 -11.86 0.30
CA CYS A 161 -31.59 -11.57 1.30
C CYS A 161 -32.95 -11.26 0.67
N GLY A 162 -32.99 -10.46 -0.41
CA GLY A 162 -34.26 -10.11 -1.08
C GLY A 162 -35.00 -11.33 -1.67
N ILE A 163 -34.24 -12.24 -2.28
CA ILE A 163 -34.79 -13.49 -2.85
C ILE A 163 -35.27 -14.44 -1.74
N ALA A 164 -34.52 -14.58 -0.65
CA ALA A 164 -34.92 -15.43 0.47
C ALA A 164 -36.20 -14.92 1.16
N VAL A 165 -36.32 -13.61 1.37
CA VAL A 165 -37.51 -13.00 1.98
C VAL A 165 -38.76 -13.19 1.11
N THR A 166 -38.64 -12.98 -0.21
CA THR A 166 -39.77 -13.12 -1.13
C THR A 166 -40.25 -14.58 -1.21
N LEU A 167 -39.34 -15.54 -1.32
CA LEU A 167 -39.68 -16.97 -1.30
C LEU A 167 -40.28 -17.41 0.06
N GLY A 168 -39.75 -16.89 1.16
CA GLY A 168 -40.27 -17.15 2.50
C GLY A 168 -41.72 -16.66 2.68
N LEU A 169 -42.02 -15.43 2.24
CA LEU A 169 -43.38 -14.87 2.31
C LEU A 169 -44.37 -15.66 1.44
N PHE A 170 -43.96 -16.07 0.24
CA PHE A 170 -44.77 -16.92 -0.63
C PHE A 170 -45.06 -18.29 0.01
N GLY A 171 -44.07 -18.90 0.66
CA GLY A 171 -44.24 -20.16 1.39
C GLY A 171 -45.26 -20.04 2.54
N ILE A 172 -45.21 -18.95 3.30
CA ILE A 172 -46.15 -18.68 4.40
C ILE A 172 -47.58 -18.48 3.88
N ALA A 173 -47.75 -17.69 2.82
CA ALA A 173 -49.07 -17.45 2.22
C ALA A 173 -49.69 -18.74 1.66
N ALA A 174 -48.90 -19.55 0.95
CA ALA A 174 -49.36 -20.84 0.43
C ALA A 174 -49.70 -21.81 1.58
N GLY A 175 -48.83 -21.93 2.59
CA GLY A 175 -49.04 -22.81 3.74
C GLY A 175 -50.29 -22.48 4.54
N THR A 176 -50.53 -21.21 4.83
CA THR A 176 -51.74 -20.76 5.53
C THR A 176 -53.02 -21.04 4.72
N PHE A 177 -52.97 -20.84 3.40
CA PHE A 177 -54.10 -21.16 2.51
C PHE A 177 -54.45 -22.66 2.54
N PHE A 178 -53.45 -23.54 2.40
CA PHE A 178 -53.67 -24.98 2.46
C PHE A 178 -54.14 -25.45 3.85
N PHE A 179 -53.59 -24.88 4.92
CA PHE A 179 -53.99 -25.22 6.29
C PHE A 179 -55.47 -24.87 6.56
N VAL A 180 -55.90 -23.65 6.20
CA VAL A 180 -57.30 -23.22 6.37
C VAL A 180 -58.24 -24.06 5.51
N LYS A 181 -57.85 -24.39 4.27
CA LYS A 181 -58.68 -25.24 3.40
C LYS A 181 -58.77 -26.67 3.93
N GLY A 182 -57.69 -27.22 4.49
CA GLY A 182 -57.66 -28.53 5.14
C GLY A 182 -58.56 -28.59 6.38
N GLN A 183 -58.53 -27.56 7.22
CA GLN A 183 -59.39 -27.47 8.41
C GLN A 183 -60.88 -27.42 8.04
N LYS A 184 -61.26 -26.65 7.00
CA LYS A 184 -62.64 -26.62 6.48
C LYS A 184 -63.10 -27.98 5.93
N HIS A 185 -62.19 -28.77 5.36
CA HIS A 185 -62.51 -30.09 4.85
C HIS A 185 -62.75 -31.09 5.98
N HIS A 186 -62.00 -30.98 7.10
CA HIS A 186 -62.17 -31.83 8.27
C HIS A 186 -63.42 -31.45 9.09
N SER A 187 -63.82 -30.18 9.12
CA SER A 187 -65.04 -29.73 9.82
C SER A 187 -66.35 -30.05 9.09
N ASN A 188 -66.30 -30.28 7.78
CA ASN A 188 -67.47 -30.69 6.97
C ASN A 188 -67.66 -32.21 6.89
N LEU A 189 -66.83 -32.99 7.59
CA LEU A 189 -66.85 -34.45 7.63
C LEU A 189 -67.34 -35.02 8.99
N TYR A 190 -67.82 -34.17 9.89
CA TYR A 190 -68.49 -34.51 11.16
C TYR A 190 -69.84 -33.79 11.26
#